data_AF-A0A9N8ZD56-F1
#
_entry.id   AF-A0A9N8ZD56-F1
#
_cell.length_a   1.000
_cell.length_b   1.000
_cell.length_c   1.000
_cell.angle_alpha   90.00
_cell.angle_beta   90.00
_cell.angle_gamma   90.00
#
_symmetry.space_group_name_H-M   'P 1'
#
loop_
_entity.id
_entity.type
_entity.pdbx_description
1 polymer ?
#
loop_
_entity_poly.entity_id
_entity_poly.type
_entity_poly.pdbx_seq_one_letter_code
_entity_poly.pdbx_strand_id
1 'polypeptide(L)'
;MLRRDETNQVIISSEIIDSKLLPPNRPTLVDIVCYGIGSIERSNTSQYQFALMLLFKNLFKITGKIYAYDPILSQIDIEVLTHYNIESIKINERAKRAVTNQTLFYMPHCPLGLYNNLIEANWDRIKLKDIIIVGNRLDFYNESDITSP
;
A
#
# COMPACT_ATOMS: atom_id res chain seq x y z
N MET A 1 34.13 -11.24 -36.30
CA MET A 1 33.12 -12.09 -35.63
C MET A 1 33.11 -11.70 -34.16
N LEU A 2 32.40 -10.63 -33.81
CA LEU A 2 32.33 -10.09 -32.45
C LEU A 2 31.07 -10.64 -31.78
N ARG A 3 31.25 -11.37 -30.68
CA ARG A 3 30.15 -11.80 -29.80
C ARG A 3 29.51 -10.55 -29.20
N ARG A 4 28.18 -10.48 -29.27
CA ARG A 4 27.37 -9.50 -28.55
C ARG A 4 27.16 -10.06 -27.15
N ASP A 5 27.68 -9.38 -26.13
CA ASP A 5 27.32 -9.63 -24.73
C ASP A 5 25.98 -8.94 -24.44
N GLU A 6 25.00 -9.73 -23.99
CA GLU A 6 23.61 -9.35 -23.73
C GLU A 6 23.37 -8.72 -22.34
N THR A 7 24.40 -8.19 -21.67
CA THR A 7 24.31 -7.78 -20.25
C THR A 7 24.07 -6.30 -19.99
N ASN A 8 23.79 -5.49 -21.02
CA ASN A 8 23.84 -4.02 -20.87
C ASN A 8 22.51 -3.26 -20.98
N GLN A 9 21.37 -3.86 -20.64
CA GLN A 9 20.11 -3.11 -20.55
C GLN A 9 19.34 -3.38 -19.25
N VAL A 10 19.08 -2.27 -18.55
CA VAL A 10 18.25 -2.11 -17.34
C VAL A 10 18.91 -2.47 -16.00
N ILE A 11 20.14 -1.98 -15.80
CA ILE A 11 20.61 -1.60 -14.45
C ILE A 11 20.53 -0.07 -14.37
N ILE A 12 19.32 0.49 -14.39
CA ILE A 12 19.11 1.80 -13.77
C ILE A 12 19.08 1.48 -12.28
N SER A 13 20.27 1.45 -11.71
CA SER A 13 20.62 0.91 -10.40
C SER A 13 19.67 1.41 -9.30
N SER A 14 19.11 0.47 -8.53
CA SER A 14 18.40 0.70 -7.26
C SER A 14 19.09 1.73 -6.35
N GLU A 15 20.42 1.81 -6.41
CA GLU A 15 21.27 2.79 -5.71
C GLU A 15 21.02 4.25 -6.11
N ILE A 16 20.68 4.53 -7.37
CA ILE A 16 20.37 5.90 -7.84
C ILE A 16 18.99 6.34 -7.33
N ILE A 17 18.03 5.41 -7.27
CA ILE A 17 16.71 5.65 -6.69
C ILE A 17 16.85 5.89 -5.19
N ASP A 18 17.57 5.01 -4.49
CA ASP A 18 17.78 5.09 -3.04
C ASP A 18 18.47 6.39 -2.58
N SER A 19 19.47 6.87 -3.33
CA SER A 19 20.27 8.04 -2.93
C SER A 19 19.68 9.40 -3.31
N LYS A 20 18.83 9.48 -4.36
CA LYS A 20 18.25 10.75 -4.82
C LYS A 20 16.81 10.98 -4.38
N LEU A 21 16.02 9.93 -4.15
CA LEU A 21 14.59 10.06 -3.83
C LEU A 21 14.29 9.95 -2.33
N LEU A 22 15.19 9.40 -1.52
CA LEU A 22 14.93 9.17 -0.10
C LEU A 22 15.83 10.00 0.81
N PRO A 23 15.27 10.72 1.80
CA PRO A 23 16.07 11.35 2.83
C PRO A 23 16.75 10.30 3.71
N PRO A 24 17.92 10.61 4.31
CA PRO A 24 18.69 9.68 5.12
C PRO A 24 17.92 9.18 6.36
N ASN A 25 16.94 9.95 6.85
CA ASN A 25 16.08 9.61 7.98
C ASN A 25 14.72 9.08 7.51
N ARG A 26 14.69 7.82 7.04
CA ARG A 26 13.43 7.15 6.69
C ARG A 26 12.76 6.54 7.94
N PRO A 27 11.42 6.54 8.03
CA PRO A 27 10.73 5.73 9.03
C PRO A 27 11.06 4.25 8.82
N THR A 28 11.24 3.52 9.91
CA THR A 28 11.43 2.06 9.90
C THR A 28 10.07 1.39 9.84
N LEU A 29 9.54 1.25 8.63
CA LEU A 29 8.29 0.56 8.39
C LEU A 29 8.49 -0.96 8.49
N VAL A 30 7.64 -1.61 9.27
CA VAL A 30 7.67 -3.06 9.48
C VAL A 30 6.62 -3.75 8.63
N ASP A 31 5.39 -3.23 8.61
CA ASP A 31 4.25 -3.85 7.94
C ASP A 31 3.64 -2.91 6.88
N ILE A 32 2.98 -3.50 5.88
CA ILE A 32 2.09 -2.79 4.95
C ILE A 32 0.70 -3.42 5.01
N VAL A 33 -0.33 -2.58 5.03
CA VAL A 33 -1.73 -2.99 4.84
C VAL A 33 -2.36 -2.16 3.75
N CYS A 34 -2.79 -2.82 2.68
CA CYS A 34 -3.46 -2.17 1.57
C CYS A 34 -4.97 -2.41 1.63
N TYR A 35 -5.75 -1.33 1.61
CA TYR A 35 -7.21 -1.38 1.44
C TYR A 35 -7.58 -0.64 0.16
N GLY A 36 -8.45 -1.23 -0.68
CA GLY A 36 -9.04 -0.52 -1.82
C GLY A 36 -8.18 -0.50 -3.08
N ILE A 37 -7.31 -1.50 -3.29
CA ILE A 37 -6.42 -1.54 -4.46
C ILE A 37 -7.16 -1.83 -5.79
N GLY A 38 -8.41 -2.25 -5.72
CA GLY A 38 -9.23 -2.73 -6.83
C GLY A 38 -8.76 -4.06 -7.43
N SER A 39 -9.24 -4.35 -8.65
CA SER A 39 -8.90 -5.60 -9.35
C SER A 39 -7.69 -5.40 -10.27
N ILE A 40 -6.59 -6.09 -9.95
CA ILE A 40 -5.32 -6.06 -10.72
C ILE A 40 -5.53 -6.66 -12.11
N GLU A 41 -6.34 -7.71 -12.21
CA GLU A 41 -6.74 -8.39 -13.44
C GLU A 41 -7.45 -7.43 -14.41
N ARG A 42 -8.34 -6.55 -13.90
CA ARG A 42 -9.34 -5.86 -14.72
C ARG A 42 -9.12 -4.37 -14.89
N SER A 43 -8.19 -3.76 -14.15
CA SER A 43 -8.02 -2.30 -14.10
C SER A 43 -6.56 -1.88 -14.18
N ASN A 44 -6.23 -1.11 -15.22
CA ASN A 44 -4.90 -0.50 -15.34
C ASN A 44 -4.58 0.41 -14.14
N THR A 45 -5.58 1.12 -13.60
CA THR A 45 -5.41 1.93 -12.39
C THR A 45 -5.01 1.06 -11.20
N SER A 46 -5.66 -0.08 -11.01
CA SER A 46 -5.32 -1.03 -9.96
C SER A 46 -3.94 -1.67 -10.15
N GLN A 47 -3.53 -1.92 -11.40
CA GLN A 47 -2.18 -2.37 -11.71
C GLN A 47 -1.12 -1.33 -11.33
N TYR A 48 -1.36 -0.04 -11.60
CA TYR A 48 -0.45 1.02 -11.19
C TYR A 48 -0.41 1.18 -9.65
N GLN A 49 -1.55 1.04 -8.97
CA GLN A 49 -1.60 1.06 -7.51
C GLN A 49 -0.85 -0.12 -6.90
N PHE A 50 -1.01 -1.30 -7.49
CA PHE A 50 -0.27 -2.50 -7.11
C PHE A 50 1.24 -2.34 -7.34
N ALA A 51 1.65 -1.82 -8.50
CA ALA A 51 3.04 -1.52 -8.77
C ALA A 51 3.63 -0.53 -7.75
N LEU A 52 2.89 0.52 -7.38
CA LEU A 52 3.31 1.46 -6.33
C LEU A 52 3.45 0.80 -4.96
N MET A 53 2.53 -0.10 -4.58
CA MET A 53 2.66 -0.86 -3.33
C MET A 53 3.92 -1.76 -3.33
N LEU A 54 4.25 -2.38 -4.46
CA LEU A 54 5.50 -3.13 -4.60
C LEU A 54 6.74 -2.21 -4.49
N LEU A 55 6.65 -0.99 -5.01
CA LEU A 55 7.70 0.01 -4.80
C LEU A 55 7.83 0.38 -3.33
N PHE A 56 6.74 0.59 -2.59
CA PHE A 56 6.80 0.82 -1.14
C PHE A 56 7.50 -0.33 -0.40
N LYS A 57 7.16 -1.58 -0.72
CA LYS A 57 7.83 -2.77 -0.17
C LYS A 57 9.35 -2.68 -0.31
N ASN A 58 9.82 -2.37 -1.51
CA ASN A 58 11.25 -2.33 -1.83
C ASN A 58 11.94 -1.10 -1.21
N LEU A 59 11.32 0.07 -1.36
CA LEU A 59 11.86 1.37 -0.95
C LEU A 59 12.05 1.47 0.56
N PHE A 60 11.08 0.96 1.31
CA PHE A 60 11.11 0.96 2.77
C PHE A 60 11.70 -0.31 3.37
N LYS A 61 12.13 -1.26 2.53
CA LYS A 61 12.75 -2.53 2.94
C LYS A 61 11.90 -3.25 3.99
N ILE A 62 10.61 -3.39 3.70
CA ILE A 62 9.61 -3.96 4.60
C ILE A 62 10.04 -5.37 5.03
N THR A 63 10.20 -5.58 6.33
CA THR A 63 10.66 -6.85 6.91
C THR A 63 9.54 -7.70 7.47
N GLY A 64 8.38 -7.09 7.75
CA GLY A 64 7.21 -7.75 8.30
C GLY A 64 6.24 -8.21 7.22
N LYS A 65 4.96 -8.14 7.54
CA LYS A 65 3.89 -8.68 6.71
C LYS A 65 3.31 -7.62 5.79
N ILE A 66 2.85 -8.07 4.63
CA ILE A 66 2.14 -7.26 3.67
C ILE A 66 0.78 -7.87 3.44
N TYR A 67 -0.24 -7.06 3.61
CA TYR A 67 -1.63 -7.47 3.47
C TYR A 67 -2.33 -6.66 2.39
N ALA A 68 -3.27 -7.27 1.70
CA ALA A 68 -4.16 -6.56 0.78
C ALA A 68 -5.61 -7.01 0.93
N TYR A 69 -6.53 -6.05 0.85
CA TYR A 69 -7.96 -6.29 0.80
C TYR A 69 -8.63 -5.36 -0.19
N ASP A 70 -9.46 -5.93 -1.04
CA ASP A 70 -10.48 -5.21 -1.77
C ASP A 70 -11.68 -6.16 -1.98
N PRO A 71 -12.94 -5.73 -1.77
CA PRO A 71 -14.11 -6.57 -2.03
C PRO A 71 -14.21 -7.08 -3.47
N ILE A 72 -13.55 -6.43 -4.44
CA ILE A 72 -13.59 -6.81 -5.86
C ILE A 72 -12.40 -7.66 -6.32
N LEU A 73 -11.52 -8.12 -5.42
CA LEU A 73 -10.43 -9.04 -5.79
C LEU A 73 -10.99 -10.33 -6.39
N SER A 74 -10.52 -10.68 -7.58
CA SER A 74 -10.79 -11.97 -8.21
C SER A 74 -9.82 -13.05 -7.72
N GLN A 75 -10.07 -14.30 -8.13
CA GLN A 75 -9.15 -15.41 -7.83
C GLN A 75 -7.76 -15.17 -8.46
N ILE A 76 -7.72 -14.59 -9.66
CA ILE A 76 -6.45 -14.21 -10.33
C ILE A 76 -5.73 -13.14 -9.52
N ASP A 77 -6.46 -12.16 -8.97
CA ASP A 77 -5.87 -11.12 -8.13
C ASP A 77 -5.22 -11.75 -6.87
N ILE A 78 -5.87 -12.71 -6.22
CA ILE A 78 -5.34 -13.43 -5.05
C ILE A 78 -4.07 -14.22 -5.40
N GLU A 79 -4.04 -14.85 -6.59
CA GLU A 79 -2.86 -15.57 -7.08
C GLU A 79 -1.69 -14.61 -7.33
N VAL A 80 -1.96 -13.45 -7.92
CA VAL A 80 -0.95 -12.39 -8.09
C VAL A 80 -0.42 -11.91 -6.74
N LEU A 81 -1.29 -11.61 -5.77
CA LEU A 81 -0.87 -11.23 -4.43
C LEU A 81 0.04 -12.30 -3.80
N THR A 82 -0.38 -13.57 -3.90
CA THR A 82 0.37 -14.71 -3.37
C THR A 82 1.74 -14.83 -4.03
N HIS A 83 1.84 -14.66 -5.35
CA HIS A 83 3.11 -14.67 -6.08
C HIS A 83 4.11 -13.65 -5.54
N TYR A 84 3.65 -12.47 -5.13
CA TYR A 84 4.48 -11.41 -4.55
C TYR A 84 4.66 -11.49 -3.02
N ASN A 85 4.23 -12.60 -2.40
CA ASN A 85 4.24 -12.82 -0.95
C ASN A 85 3.41 -11.79 -0.18
N ILE A 86 2.21 -11.49 -0.68
CA ILE A 86 1.24 -10.60 -0.07
C ILE A 86 0.04 -11.43 0.37
N GLU A 87 -0.35 -11.28 1.63
CA GLU A 87 -1.46 -12.02 2.22
C GLU A 87 -2.79 -11.32 1.89
N SER A 88 -3.67 -11.99 1.16
CA SER A 88 -5.04 -11.53 0.95
C SER A 88 -5.83 -11.63 2.26
N ILE A 89 -6.37 -10.52 2.74
CA ILE A 89 -7.24 -10.51 3.92
C ILE A 89 -8.57 -11.16 3.51
N LYS A 90 -8.97 -12.22 4.21
CA LYS A 90 -10.14 -13.03 3.81
C LYS A 90 -11.48 -12.46 4.29
N ILE A 91 -11.46 -11.71 5.39
CA ILE A 91 -12.66 -11.19 6.05
C ILE A 91 -12.59 -9.67 6.02
N ASN A 92 -13.68 -9.03 5.61
CA ASN A 92 -13.77 -7.57 5.61
C ASN A 92 -13.73 -7.00 7.03
N GLU A 93 -12.54 -6.60 7.48
CA GLU A 93 -12.35 -5.96 8.79
C GLU A 93 -12.78 -4.47 8.80
N ARG A 94 -13.25 -3.93 7.66
CA ARG A 94 -13.66 -2.53 7.49
C ARG A 94 -12.58 -1.52 7.92
N ALA A 95 -11.32 -1.88 7.69
CA ALA A 95 -10.14 -1.14 8.14
C ALA A 95 -10.01 -0.97 9.67
N LYS A 96 -10.77 -1.72 10.49
CA LYS A 96 -10.66 -1.72 11.96
C LYS A 96 -9.49 -2.57 12.45
N ARG A 97 -8.31 -2.35 11.89
CA ARG A 97 -7.09 -3.10 12.22
C ARG A 97 -6.26 -2.35 13.25
N ALA A 98 -6.04 -2.96 14.41
CA ALA A 98 -5.11 -2.45 15.39
C ALA A 98 -3.65 -2.65 14.95
N VAL A 99 -2.80 -1.64 15.13
CA VAL A 99 -1.36 -1.77 14.86
C VAL A 99 -0.63 -2.50 15.98
N THR A 100 0.35 -3.31 15.58
CA THR A 100 1.32 -3.94 16.48
C THR A 100 2.76 -3.48 16.21
N ASN A 101 3.02 -2.98 15.00
CA ASN A 101 4.30 -2.45 14.57
C ASN A 101 4.08 -1.14 13.80
N GLN A 102 5.17 -0.43 13.47
CA GLN A 102 5.12 0.72 12.56
C GLN A 102 4.63 0.26 11.18
N THR A 103 3.42 0.67 10.82
CA THR A 103 2.64 0.12 9.70
C THR A 103 2.27 1.22 8.72
N LEU A 104 2.51 0.96 7.44
CA LEU A 104 1.99 1.77 6.34
C LEU A 104 0.63 1.25 5.91
N PHE A 105 -0.39 2.07 6.06
CA PHE A 105 -1.71 1.85 5.49
C PHE A 105 -1.79 2.54 4.13
N TYR A 106 -1.79 1.74 3.07
CA TYR A 106 -2.01 2.22 1.72
C TYR A 106 -3.50 2.09 1.38
N MET A 107 -4.19 3.21 1.25
CA MET A 107 -5.66 3.28 1.19
C MET A 107 -6.13 4.09 -0.03
N PRO A 108 -5.78 3.71 -1.27
CA PRO A 108 -6.32 4.37 -2.46
C PRO A 108 -7.83 4.14 -2.55
N HIS A 109 -8.57 5.12 -3.04
CA HIS A 109 -10.03 5.03 -3.32
C HIS A 109 -10.93 4.58 -2.15
N CYS A 110 -10.38 4.49 -0.93
CA CYS A 110 -11.14 4.15 0.25
C CYS A 110 -12.10 5.30 0.59
N PRO A 111 -13.37 5.03 0.94
CA PRO A 111 -14.27 6.07 1.45
C PRO A 111 -13.81 6.58 2.83
N LEU A 112 -14.24 7.80 3.20
CA LEU A 112 -13.90 8.44 4.48
C LEU A 112 -14.11 7.52 5.69
N GLY A 113 -15.18 6.73 5.69
CA GLY A 113 -15.52 5.80 6.76
C GLY A 113 -14.42 4.77 7.08
N LEU A 114 -13.61 4.35 6.10
CA LEU A 114 -12.50 3.42 6.36
C LEU A 114 -11.32 4.11 7.07
N TYR A 115 -11.04 5.38 6.75
CA TYR A 115 -10.04 6.15 7.49
C TYR A 115 -10.48 6.36 8.94
N ASN A 116 -11.75 6.72 9.16
CA ASN A 116 -12.30 6.87 10.51
C ASN A 116 -12.19 5.57 11.32
N ASN A 117 -12.55 4.43 10.73
CA ASN A 117 -12.44 3.12 11.37
C ASN A 117 -11.01 2.77 11.76
N LEU A 118 -10.03 3.06 10.89
CA LEU A 118 -8.61 2.81 11.16
C LEU A 118 -8.12 3.64 12.36
N ILE A 119 -8.48 4.92 12.37
CA ILE A 119 -8.10 5.86 13.41
C ILE A 119 -8.79 5.51 14.74
N GLU A 120 -10.09 5.18 14.71
CA GLU A 120 -10.87 4.76 15.87
C GLU A 120 -10.29 3.48 16.51
N ALA A 121 -9.95 2.47 15.71
CA ALA A 121 -9.37 1.22 16.18
C ALA A 121 -8.00 1.40 16.87
N ASN A 122 -7.36 2.54 16.64
CA ASN A 122 -6.03 2.87 17.15
C ASN A 122 -6.01 4.17 17.95
N TRP A 123 -7.15 4.60 18.53
CA TRP A 123 -7.30 5.90 19.20
C TRP A 123 -6.57 6.02 20.56
N ASP A 124 -5.26 5.85 20.50
CA ASP A 124 -4.31 5.91 21.60
C ASP A 124 -2.98 6.49 21.07
N ARG A 125 -2.32 7.34 21.85
CA ARG A 125 -1.09 8.05 21.40
C ARG A 125 0.04 7.09 21.04
N ILE A 126 0.15 5.96 21.73
CA ILE A 126 1.19 4.96 21.48
C ILE A 126 0.90 4.23 20.17
N LYS A 127 -0.37 3.94 19.85
CA LYS A 127 -0.74 3.30 18.59
C LYS A 127 -0.72 4.25 17.39
N LEU A 128 -1.23 5.47 17.53
CA LEU A 128 -1.30 6.44 16.42
C LEU A 128 0.07 6.79 15.84
N LYS A 129 1.13 6.82 16.67
CA LYS A 129 2.51 7.09 16.19
C LYS A 129 3.04 6.01 15.25
N ASP A 130 2.46 4.81 15.29
CA ASP A 130 2.87 3.65 14.50
C ASP A 130 2.05 3.53 13.20
N ILE A 131 1.21 4.51 12.90
CA ILE A 131 0.40 4.58 11.68
C ILE A 131 0.98 5.61 10.71
N ILE A 132 1.25 5.18 9.49
CA ILE A 132 1.49 6.08 8.35
C ILE A 132 0.43 5.78 7.30
N ILE A 133 -0.26 6.80 6.80
CA ILE A 133 -1.33 6.65 5.81
C ILE A 133 -0.89 7.28 4.50
N VAL A 134 -0.96 6.50 3.42
CA VAL A 134 -0.91 7.00 2.04
C VAL A 134 -2.27 6.70 1.42
N GLY A 135 -3.03 7.73 1.10
CA GLY A 135 -4.40 7.58 0.63
C GLY A 135 -4.86 8.74 -0.24
N ASN A 136 -6.18 8.90 -0.32
CA ASN A 136 -6.80 9.97 -1.07
C ASN A 136 -6.50 11.33 -0.44
N ARG A 137 -6.70 12.40 -1.21
CA ARG A 137 -6.78 13.73 -0.60
C ARG A 137 -8.05 13.78 0.26
N LEU A 138 -7.87 14.00 1.56
CA LEU A 138 -8.98 13.95 2.51
C LEU A 138 -9.92 15.17 2.39
N ASP A 139 -9.45 16.26 1.79
CA ASP A 139 -10.25 17.46 1.52
C ASP A 139 -11.42 17.20 0.57
N PHE A 140 -11.33 16.21 -0.34
CA PHE A 140 -12.43 15.80 -1.20
C PHE A 140 -13.67 15.30 -0.42
N TYR A 141 -13.52 14.90 0.84
CA TYR A 141 -14.66 14.46 1.66
C TYR A 141 -15.38 15.61 2.37
N ASN A 142 -14.80 16.81 2.40
CA ASN A 142 -15.41 17.97 3.06
C ASN A 142 -16.58 18.56 2.25
N GLU A 143 -16.68 18.25 0.96
CA GLU A 143 -17.65 18.87 0.04
C GLU A 143 -18.88 18.00 -0.26
N SER A 144 -18.87 16.71 0.10
CA SER A 144 -19.93 15.77 -0.31
C SER A 144 -20.89 15.32 0.80
N ASP A 145 -20.63 15.61 2.08
CA ASP A 145 -21.43 15.09 3.21
C ASP A 145 -22.25 16.15 3.99
N ILE A 146 -22.37 17.39 3.49
CA ILE A 146 -23.26 18.41 4.10
C ILE A 146 -24.65 18.44 3.44
N THR A 147 -24.87 17.71 2.35
CA THR A 147 -26.20 17.64 1.71
C THR A 147 -26.66 16.22 1.48
N SER A 148 -27.23 15.61 2.52
CA SER A 148 -28.39 14.72 2.38
C SER A 148 -29.19 14.75 3.70
N PRO A 149 -30.49 15.06 3.66
CA PRO A 149 -31.36 15.20 4.83
C PRO A 149 -31.65 13.87 5.54
#